data_AF-B5W9D9-F1
#
_entry.id   AF-B5W9D9-F1
#
_cell.length_a   1.000
_cell.length_b   1.000
_cell.length_c   1.000
_cell.angle_alpha   90.00
_cell.angle_beta   90.00
_cell.angle_gamma   90.00
#
_symmetry.space_group_name_H-M   'P 1'
#
loop_
_entity.id
_entity.type
_entity.pdbx_description
1 polymer ?
#
loop_
_entity_poly.entity_id
_entity_poly.type
_entity_poly.pdbx_seq_one_letter_code
_entity_poly.pdbx_strand_id
1 'polypeptide(L)'
;MCLIANIWAHYSQQDYSLNNHWVKTLNSELLRVLPIDARVIVEISDRPNPDLKSAYLRNNPECQYWQISPHQDLTKSTICDSMGRIDVLVYGCVNSPDQDFGKLVNDYSRWLKPNGQFIADIPNSQYWRRLVSLPLDKPQLSGVGLSLQEIRSHFNQAGLYIYEVRTKGDRTWEFNQFLERQKSANPSTVVYLKEYRAQTVAENYLVRGIKSSHPPRRLLIQTAIMAPTGCDRIRVLDPDRFSATIPGVRTFSSVRSARIIPTIPQEAKIFIWQRTIMSAGEHLSVLKRLLQENYLIIAEIDDNPLRRREYADHNYLSYRGCHGVQTSTKPLGVFLQQFNPNIAVFPNQLTEVSPPRHNYDNEKISLFFGALNREKDWEPIMASLNKVLSANSGRVLVRVVHDRQFFEALATDQKTFEPFCHYNRYLEILQNSDIALLPLTPTPVNLMKSDLKFLECAGSGVAVLASPTVYELSIQPEKTGLIYRTIREFETQLNRLINNHTLRRQIAENAYNWVKQNRLLCHHYQQRHRWYLEMCDRLPELNRQLQQRVPELFNNP
;
A
#
# COMPACT_ATOMS: atom_id res chain seq x y z
N MET A 1 49.14 -1.60 -20.17
CA MET A 1 49.08 -2.50 -19.00
C MET A 1 49.27 -1.80 -17.65
N CYS A 2 49.51 -0.47 -17.54
CA CYS A 2 49.72 0.20 -16.23
C CYS A 2 48.64 1.21 -15.79
N LEU A 3 47.42 1.19 -16.35
CA LEU A 3 46.30 2.07 -15.91
C LEU A 3 45.12 1.33 -15.28
N ILE A 4 45.14 -0.01 -15.26
CA ILE A 4 44.04 -0.85 -14.72
C ILE A 4 44.34 -1.34 -13.29
N ALA A 5 45.61 -1.35 -12.87
CA ALA A 5 46.01 -1.81 -11.53
C ALA A 5 45.57 -0.84 -10.40
N ASN A 6 45.45 0.46 -10.68
CA ASN A 6 45.06 1.46 -9.66
C ASN A 6 43.54 1.56 -9.42
N ILE A 7 42.71 0.90 -10.25
CA ILE A 7 41.25 0.86 -10.03
C ILE A 7 40.86 -0.23 -9.02
N TRP A 8 41.68 -1.28 -8.87
CA TRP A 8 41.36 -2.43 -8.02
C TRP A 8 41.66 -2.21 -6.52
N ALA A 9 42.54 -1.28 -6.17
CA ALA A 9 42.89 -0.99 -4.77
C ALA A 9 41.89 -0.07 -4.04
N HIS A 10 40.96 0.57 -4.76
CA HIS A 10 39.96 1.47 -4.15
C HIS A 10 38.61 0.79 -3.86
N TYR A 11 38.39 -0.44 -4.34
CA TYR A 11 37.12 -1.16 -4.17
C TYR A 11 37.07 -2.07 -2.93
N SER A 12 38.20 -2.42 -2.31
CA SER A 12 38.21 -3.36 -1.17
C SER A 12 37.69 -2.77 0.16
N GLN A 13 37.47 -1.45 0.23
CA GLN A 13 36.79 -0.79 1.36
C GLN A 13 35.36 -0.31 1.03
N GLN A 14 34.90 -0.43 -0.23
CA GLN A 14 33.53 -0.06 -0.66
C GLN A 14 32.51 -1.22 -0.58
N ASP A 15 32.95 -2.46 -0.37
CA ASP A 15 32.07 -3.63 -0.40
C ASP A 15 31.06 -3.72 0.76
N TYR A 16 31.33 -3.10 1.91
CA TYR A 16 30.39 -3.07 3.03
C TYR A 16 29.24 -2.06 2.84
N SER A 17 29.47 -0.94 2.15
CA SER A 17 28.44 0.08 1.91
C SER A 17 27.53 -0.29 0.73
N LEU A 18 28.09 -0.94 -0.29
CA LEU A 18 27.35 -1.49 -1.43
C LEU A 18 26.40 -2.61 -0.97
N ASN A 19 26.86 -3.58 -0.17
CA ASN A 19 26.01 -4.66 0.35
C ASN A 19 24.77 -4.12 1.10
N ASN A 20 24.94 -3.09 1.93
CA ASN A 20 23.85 -2.48 2.68
C ASN A 20 22.83 -1.74 1.78
N HIS A 21 23.27 -1.14 0.68
CA HIS A 21 22.38 -0.49 -0.28
C HIS A 21 21.60 -1.52 -1.12
N TRP A 22 22.27 -2.59 -1.55
CA TRP A 22 21.63 -3.70 -2.29
C TRP A 22 20.55 -4.39 -1.46
N VAL A 23 20.85 -4.72 -0.19
CA VAL A 23 19.89 -5.35 0.73
C VAL A 23 18.69 -4.44 0.99
N LYS A 24 18.89 -3.14 1.24
CA LYS A 24 17.78 -2.18 1.40
C LYS A 24 16.89 -2.09 0.16
N THR A 25 17.50 -2.12 -1.03
CA THR A 25 16.78 -2.06 -2.30
C THR A 25 15.98 -3.35 -2.55
N LEU A 26 16.59 -4.51 -2.31
CA LEU A 26 15.92 -5.81 -2.43
C LEU A 26 14.76 -5.93 -1.44
N ASN A 27 14.96 -5.55 -0.18
CA ASN A 27 13.91 -5.53 0.83
C ASN A 27 12.73 -4.64 0.41
N SER A 28 13.01 -3.46 -0.14
CA SER A 28 11.97 -2.58 -0.66
C SER A 28 11.19 -3.22 -1.82
N GLU A 29 11.84 -3.98 -2.70
CA GLU A 29 11.16 -4.66 -3.82
C GLU A 29 10.36 -5.88 -3.35
N LEU A 30 10.92 -6.70 -2.45
CA LEU A 30 10.22 -7.84 -1.85
C LEU A 30 8.96 -7.39 -1.10
N LEU A 31 9.04 -6.32 -0.29
CA LEU A 31 7.88 -5.77 0.41
C LEU A 31 6.77 -5.29 -0.54
N ARG A 32 7.09 -4.95 -1.80
CA ARG A 32 6.11 -4.54 -2.81
C ARG A 32 5.40 -5.73 -3.47
N VAL A 33 5.94 -6.94 -3.36
CA VAL A 33 5.40 -8.13 -4.03
C VAL A 33 4.92 -9.21 -3.06
N LEU A 34 5.32 -9.14 -1.79
CA LEU A 34 4.85 -10.07 -0.77
C LEU A 34 3.34 -9.87 -0.53
N PRO A 35 2.53 -10.94 -0.62
CA PRO A 35 1.11 -10.89 -0.28
C PRO A 35 0.93 -10.47 1.17
N ILE A 36 0.32 -9.31 1.40
CA ILE A 36 0.29 -8.70 2.73
C ILE A 36 -0.68 -9.42 3.70
N ASP A 37 -1.55 -10.30 3.21
CA ASP A 37 -2.42 -11.18 4.00
C ASP A 37 -1.82 -12.57 4.30
N ALA A 38 -0.55 -12.83 3.94
CA ALA A 38 0.06 -14.13 4.23
C ALA A 38 0.10 -14.40 5.76
N ARG A 39 -0.37 -15.57 6.18
CA ARG A 39 -0.35 -16.00 7.58
C ARG A 39 0.96 -16.67 7.95
N VAL A 40 1.57 -17.38 7.01
CA VAL A 40 2.85 -18.06 7.19
C VAL A 40 3.78 -17.74 6.02
N ILE A 41 4.88 -17.08 6.34
CA ILE A 41 5.99 -16.83 5.41
C ILE A 41 7.20 -17.61 5.89
N VAL A 42 7.86 -18.31 4.98
CA VAL A 42 9.16 -18.93 5.22
C VAL A 42 10.17 -18.33 4.25
N GLU A 43 11.14 -17.60 4.80
CA GLU A 43 12.30 -17.08 4.09
C GLU A 43 13.42 -18.12 4.13
N ILE A 44 13.86 -18.54 2.95
CA ILE A 44 14.97 -19.46 2.74
C ILE A 44 16.20 -18.61 2.41
N SER A 45 17.05 -18.37 3.41
CA SER A 45 18.27 -17.57 3.26
C SER A 45 19.29 -17.89 4.36
N ASP A 46 20.57 -17.98 3.99
CA ASP A 46 21.69 -18.13 4.91
C ASP A 46 22.08 -16.84 5.64
N ARG A 47 21.53 -15.69 5.23
CA ARG A 47 21.83 -14.39 5.85
C ARG A 47 20.61 -13.85 6.58
N PRO A 48 20.71 -13.52 7.89
CA PRO A 48 19.63 -12.88 8.62
C PRO A 48 19.17 -11.60 7.92
N ASN A 49 17.85 -11.45 7.73
CA ASN A 49 17.26 -10.25 7.14
C ASN A 49 16.21 -9.62 8.07
N PRO A 50 16.63 -9.11 9.25
CA PRO A 50 15.72 -8.59 10.25
C PRO A 50 14.89 -7.40 9.75
N ASP A 51 15.41 -6.65 8.78
CA ASP A 51 14.75 -5.48 8.19
C ASP A 51 13.51 -5.87 7.38
N LEU A 52 13.59 -6.93 6.56
CA LEU A 52 12.45 -7.42 5.78
C LEU A 52 11.35 -7.96 6.68
N LYS A 53 11.71 -8.84 7.62
CA LYS A 53 10.77 -9.41 8.60
C LYS A 53 10.08 -8.31 9.40
N SER A 54 10.85 -7.40 9.98
CA SER A 54 10.30 -6.31 10.81
C SER A 54 9.41 -5.37 10.00
N ALA A 55 9.78 -5.08 8.75
CA ALA A 55 8.96 -4.26 7.87
C ALA A 55 7.65 -4.94 7.48
N TYR A 56 7.69 -6.22 7.10
CA TYR A 56 6.48 -6.97 6.75
C TYR A 56 5.53 -7.08 7.95
N LEU A 57 6.05 -7.37 9.15
CA LEU A 57 5.25 -7.51 10.38
C LEU A 57 4.58 -6.20 10.83
N ARG A 58 5.02 -5.02 10.35
CA ARG A 58 4.26 -3.78 10.56
C ARG A 58 2.98 -3.73 9.74
N ASN A 59 2.99 -4.29 8.52
CA ASN A 59 1.82 -4.37 7.66
C ASN A 59 0.91 -5.54 8.02
N ASN A 60 1.47 -6.64 8.50
CA ASN A 60 0.73 -7.81 8.96
C ASN A 60 1.34 -8.40 10.24
N PRO A 61 0.93 -7.88 11.42
CA PRO A 61 1.46 -8.31 12.70
C PRO A 61 1.07 -9.73 13.13
N GLU A 62 0.11 -10.36 12.44
CA GLU A 62 -0.38 -11.71 12.76
C GLU A 62 0.37 -12.81 11.99
N CYS A 63 1.25 -12.41 11.05
CA CYS A 63 2.02 -13.35 10.26
C CYS A 63 3.07 -14.09 11.10
N GLN A 64 3.14 -15.41 10.95
CA GLN A 64 4.24 -16.24 11.39
C GLN A 64 5.35 -16.18 10.34
N TYR A 65 6.36 -15.37 10.61
CA TYR A 65 7.52 -15.20 9.73
C TYR A 65 8.72 -16.00 10.24
N TRP A 66 9.07 -17.05 9.50
CA TRP A 66 10.20 -17.92 9.77
C TRP A 66 11.33 -17.64 8.80
N GLN A 67 12.57 -17.76 9.28
CA GLN A 67 13.75 -17.78 8.43
C GLN A 67 14.48 -19.11 8.65
N ILE A 68 14.86 -19.77 7.56
CA ILE A 68 15.58 -21.04 7.56
C ILE A 68 16.78 -20.97 6.63
N SER A 69 17.85 -21.70 6.96
CA SER A 69 18.95 -21.92 6.01
C SER A 69 18.53 -22.98 4.98
N PRO A 70 18.93 -22.87 3.71
CA PRO A 70 18.63 -23.88 2.70
C PRO A 70 19.19 -25.27 3.02
N HIS A 71 20.25 -25.34 3.83
CA HIS A 71 20.92 -26.57 4.26
C HIS A 71 20.49 -27.03 5.66
N GLN A 72 19.55 -26.34 6.30
CA GLN A 72 19.10 -26.67 7.64
C GLN A 72 18.44 -28.06 7.64
N ASP A 73 18.85 -28.92 8.58
CA ASP A 73 18.12 -30.16 8.84
C ASP A 73 16.81 -29.81 9.56
N LEU A 74 15.70 -29.99 8.84
CA LEU A 74 14.36 -29.63 9.30
C LEU A 74 13.60 -30.85 9.85
N THR A 75 14.20 -32.04 9.90
CA THR A 75 13.53 -33.29 10.35
C THR A 75 12.94 -33.22 11.76
N LYS A 76 13.44 -32.32 12.61
CA LYS A 76 12.95 -32.06 13.98
C LYS A 76 12.32 -30.67 14.15
N SER A 77 12.16 -29.91 13.07
CA SER A 77 11.61 -28.55 13.12
C SER A 77 10.09 -28.58 13.11
N THR A 78 9.45 -27.78 13.97
CA THR A 78 7.99 -27.57 13.96
C THR A 78 7.49 -26.93 12.66
N ILE A 79 8.38 -26.34 11.86
CA ILE A 79 8.04 -25.83 10.52
C ILE A 79 7.58 -26.96 9.59
N CYS A 80 8.09 -28.19 9.77
CA CYS A 80 7.65 -29.35 8.97
C CYS A 80 6.17 -29.68 9.17
N ASP A 81 5.61 -29.36 10.34
CA ASP A 81 4.16 -29.49 10.60
C ASP A 81 3.33 -28.51 9.75
N SER A 82 3.98 -27.53 9.13
CA SER A 82 3.37 -26.56 8.21
C SER A 82 3.39 -27.01 6.75
N MET A 83 3.80 -28.25 6.45
CA MET A 83 3.79 -28.78 5.08
C MET A 83 2.37 -28.74 4.49
N GLY A 84 2.24 -28.14 3.30
CA GLY A 84 0.96 -27.89 2.63
C GLY A 84 0.15 -26.72 3.21
N ARG A 85 0.71 -25.95 4.15
CA ARG A 85 0.04 -24.85 4.86
C ARG A 85 0.71 -23.49 4.68
N ILE A 86 1.90 -23.44 4.06
CA ILE A 86 2.65 -22.20 3.87
C ILE A 86 1.98 -21.35 2.78
N ASP A 87 1.77 -20.06 3.08
CA ASP A 87 1.25 -19.09 2.12
C ASP A 87 2.31 -18.66 1.12
N VAL A 88 3.52 -18.34 1.61
CA VAL A 88 4.60 -17.78 0.81
C VAL A 88 5.95 -18.38 1.19
N LEU A 89 6.67 -18.85 0.19
CA LEU A 89 8.11 -19.11 0.27
C LEU A 89 8.85 -17.94 -0.36
N VAL A 90 9.85 -17.42 0.35
CA VAL A 90 10.73 -16.36 -0.15
C VAL A 90 12.13 -16.93 -0.25
N TYR A 91 12.69 -16.93 -1.45
CA TYR A 91 14.07 -17.32 -1.68
C TYR A 91 14.89 -16.09 -2.06
N GLY A 92 15.71 -15.63 -1.13
CA GLY A 92 16.66 -14.54 -1.35
C GLY A 92 18.07 -15.09 -1.23
N CYS A 93 18.70 -15.40 -2.36
CA CYS A 93 20.07 -15.94 -2.35
C CYS A 93 20.98 -15.23 -3.35
N VAL A 94 22.19 -14.94 -2.87
CA VAL A 94 23.40 -14.81 -3.68
C VAL A 94 23.89 -16.23 -3.90
N ASN A 95 23.55 -16.85 -5.04
CA ASN A 95 23.86 -18.26 -5.32
C ASN A 95 25.28 -18.64 -4.87
N SER A 96 25.38 -19.50 -3.87
CA SER A 96 26.58 -20.30 -3.65
C SER A 96 26.66 -21.33 -4.79
N PRO A 97 27.82 -21.53 -5.44
CA PRO A 97 27.99 -22.46 -6.56
C PRO A 97 27.52 -23.90 -6.29
N ASP A 98 27.41 -24.30 -5.03
CA ASP A 98 27.10 -25.66 -4.59
C ASP A 98 25.59 -25.92 -4.36
N GLN A 99 24.70 -24.94 -4.60
CA GLN A 99 23.28 -25.07 -4.30
C GLN A 99 22.46 -25.55 -5.52
N ASP A 100 21.89 -26.76 -5.44
CA ASP A 100 20.94 -27.27 -6.43
C ASP A 100 19.56 -26.59 -6.27
N PHE A 101 19.35 -25.54 -7.06
CA PHE A 101 18.09 -24.78 -7.09
C PHE A 101 16.91 -25.65 -7.54
N GLY A 102 17.11 -26.57 -8.47
CA GLY A 102 16.04 -27.45 -8.96
C GLY A 102 15.51 -28.36 -7.86
N LYS A 103 16.42 -29.00 -7.11
CA LYS A 103 16.06 -29.78 -5.92
C LYS A 103 15.39 -28.91 -4.86
N LEU A 104 15.93 -27.72 -4.58
CA LEU A 104 15.38 -26.78 -3.61
C LEU A 104 13.93 -26.42 -3.93
N VAL A 105 13.65 -25.96 -5.15
CA VAL A 105 12.29 -25.56 -5.55
C VAL A 105 11.36 -26.76 -5.49
N ASN A 106 11.78 -27.95 -5.93
CA ASN A 106 10.97 -29.17 -5.85
C ASN A 106 10.63 -29.57 -4.41
N ASP A 107 11.60 -29.50 -3.50
CA ASP A 107 11.42 -29.92 -2.10
C ASP A 107 10.50 -28.94 -1.35
N TYR A 108 10.82 -27.63 -1.39
CA TYR A 108 10.06 -26.64 -0.63
C TYR A 108 8.69 -26.33 -1.23
N SER A 109 8.48 -26.42 -2.55
CA SER A 109 7.15 -26.18 -3.16
C SER A 109 6.08 -27.15 -2.63
N ARG A 110 6.47 -28.31 -2.09
CA ARG A 110 5.54 -29.23 -1.41
C ARG A 110 4.92 -28.61 -0.17
N TRP A 111 5.62 -27.69 0.49
CA TRP A 111 5.18 -27.03 1.70
C TRP A 111 4.13 -25.94 1.45
N LEU A 112 4.08 -25.41 0.23
CA LEU A 112 3.05 -24.45 -0.16
C LEU A 112 1.66 -25.11 -0.17
N LYS A 113 0.68 -24.38 0.35
CA LYS A 113 -0.73 -24.71 0.14
C LYS A 113 -1.15 -24.51 -1.33
N PRO A 114 -2.32 -25.03 -1.76
CA PRO A 114 -2.90 -24.64 -3.05
C PRO A 114 -3.01 -23.11 -3.17
N ASN A 115 -2.58 -22.56 -4.30
CA ASN A 115 -2.45 -21.11 -4.54
C ASN A 115 -1.41 -20.38 -3.67
N GLY A 116 -0.58 -21.10 -2.91
CA GLY A 116 0.59 -20.54 -2.24
C GLY A 116 1.62 -20.02 -3.25
N GLN A 117 2.45 -19.06 -2.85
CA GLN A 117 3.36 -18.36 -3.74
C GLN A 117 4.82 -18.70 -3.44
N PHE A 118 5.61 -18.84 -4.50
CA PHE A 118 7.07 -18.94 -4.41
C PHE A 118 7.67 -17.68 -5.02
N ILE A 119 8.31 -16.84 -4.22
CA ILE A 119 8.95 -15.60 -4.64
C ILE A 119 10.45 -15.79 -4.54
N ALA A 120 11.16 -15.62 -5.65
CA ALA A 120 12.60 -15.85 -5.71
C ALA A 120 13.32 -14.67 -6.36
N ASP A 121 14.35 -14.13 -5.70
CA ASP A 121 15.32 -13.26 -6.34
C ASP A 121 16.52 -14.11 -6.79
N ILE A 122 16.71 -14.21 -8.10
CA ILE A 122 17.64 -15.16 -8.72
C ILE A 122 18.64 -14.39 -9.59
N PRO A 123 19.95 -14.51 -9.34
CA PRO A 123 20.96 -13.93 -10.22
C PRO A 123 20.82 -14.46 -11.65
N ASN A 124 20.93 -13.59 -12.64
CA ASN A 124 20.86 -13.98 -14.05
C ASN A 124 22.22 -14.46 -14.56
N SER A 125 22.32 -15.72 -14.96
CA SER A 125 23.56 -16.27 -15.54
C SER A 125 23.98 -15.58 -16.85
N GLN A 126 23.02 -14.96 -17.55
CA GLN A 126 23.23 -14.28 -18.83
C GLN A 126 23.52 -12.76 -18.68
N TYR A 127 23.71 -12.26 -17.46
CA TYR A 127 23.99 -10.83 -17.25
C TYR A 127 25.27 -10.38 -17.95
N TRP A 128 25.23 -9.28 -18.69
CA TRP A 128 26.32 -8.86 -19.58
C TRP A 128 27.68 -8.72 -18.90
N ARG A 129 27.74 -8.25 -17.64
CA ARG A 129 29.03 -8.14 -16.92
C ARG A 129 29.65 -9.51 -16.65
N ARG A 130 28.83 -10.54 -16.41
CA ARG A 130 29.27 -11.93 -16.24
C ARG A 130 29.74 -12.51 -17.58
N LEU A 131 29.10 -12.13 -18.68
CA LEU A 131 29.50 -12.52 -20.03
C LEU A 131 30.83 -11.88 -20.48
N VAL A 132 31.07 -10.61 -20.12
CA VAL A 132 32.31 -9.89 -20.48
C VAL A 132 33.51 -10.31 -19.63
N SER A 133 33.30 -10.76 -18.40
CA SER A 133 34.38 -11.33 -17.56
C SER A 133 34.89 -12.69 -18.05
N LEU A 134 34.26 -13.28 -19.06
CA LEU A 134 34.62 -14.57 -19.64
C LEU A 134 35.43 -14.36 -20.92
N PRO A 135 36.55 -15.09 -21.13
CA PRO A 135 37.17 -15.18 -22.44
C PRO A 135 36.16 -15.73 -23.46
N LEU A 136 36.12 -15.15 -24.67
CA LEU A 136 35.22 -15.54 -25.77
C LEU A 136 35.26 -17.04 -26.12
N ASP A 137 36.35 -17.73 -25.77
CA ASP A 137 36.62 -19.13 -26.12
C ASP A 137 36.42 -20.12 -24.96
N LYS A 138 35.89 -19.70 -23.80
CA LYS A 138 35.60 -20.58 -22.66
C LYS A 138 34.09 -20.68 -22.36
N PRO A 139 33.58 -21.86 -21.95
CA PRO A 139 32.22 -21.98 -21.47
C PRO A 139 31.99 -21.04 -20.28
N GLN A 140 30.73 -20.62 -20.12
CA GLN A 140 30.23 -19.80 -19.02
C GLN A 140 30.86 -20.18 -17.67
N LEU A 141 31.12 -19.17 -16.82
CA LEU A 141 31.46 -19.38 -15.41
C LEU A 141 30.33 -20.24 -14.81
N SER A 142 30.57 -21.55 -14.73
CA SER A 142 29.63 -22.51 -14.15
C SER A 142 29.53 -22.20 -12.66
N GLY A 143 28.34 -21.80 -12.21
CA GLY A 143 28.02 -21.75 -10.79
C GLY A 143 27.29 -20.51 -10.27
N VAL A 144 27.16 -19.41 -11.02
CA VAL A 144 26.48 -18.19 -10.51
C VAL A 144 25.27 -17.81 -11.37
N GLY A 145 24.08 -17.97 -10.78
CA GLY A 145 22.79 -17.59 -11.37
C GLY A 145 22.15 -18.65 -12.28
N LEU A 146 20.96 -18.33 -12.77
CA LEU A 146 20.19 -19.14 -13.71
C LEU A 146 19.65 -18.26 -14.85
N SER A 147 19.47 -18.86 -16.02
CA SER A 147 18.74 -18.25 -17.13
C SER A 147 17.24 -18.31 -16.86
N LEU A 148 16.48 -17.44 -17.54
CA LEU A 148 15.03 -17.44 -17.41
C LEU A 148 14.40 -18.78 -17.87
N GLN A 149 15.04 -19.48 -18.80
CA GLN A 149 14.59 -20.79 -19.28
C GLN A 149 14.77 -21.88 -18.21
N GLU A 150 15.93 -21.90 -17.53
CA GLU A 150 16.18 -22.83 -16.42
C GLU A 150 15.21 -22.58 -15.26
N ILE A 151 15.01 -21.32 -14.88
CA ILE A 151 14.03 -20.93 -13.86
C ILE A 151 12.63 -21.46 -14.21
N ARG A 152 12.17 -21.22 -15.45
CA ARG A 152 10.87 -21.72 -15.94
C ARG A 152 10.77 -23.24 -15.87
N SER A 153 11.84 -23.94 -16.26
CA SER A 153 11.89 -25.40 -16.21
C SER A 153 11.73 -25.92 -14.78
N HIS A 154 12.52 -25.39 -13.84
CA HIS A 154 12.47 -25.80 -12.43
C HIS A 154 11.13 -25.48 -11.76
N PHE A 155 10.57 -24.29 -11.98
CA PHE A 155 9.24 -23.95 -11.45
C PHE A 155 8.15 -24.86 -12.01
N ASN A 156 8.16 -25.12 -13.31
CA ASN A 156 7.16 -25.98 -13.94
C ASN A 156 7.25 -27.43 -13.42
N GLN A 157 8.46 -27.97 -13.28
CA GLN A 157 8.69 -29.30 -12.70
C GLN A 157 8.18 -29.40 -11.25
N ALA A 158 8.25 -28.31 -10.49
CA ALA A 158 7.75 -28.23 -9.12
C ALA A 158 6.23 -27.94 -9.03
N GLY A 159 5.52 -27.86 -10.16
CA GLY A 159 4.09 -27.54 -10.19
C GLY A 159 3.76 -26.07 -9.88
N LEU A 160 4.70 -25.17 -10.16
CA LEU A 160 4.53 -23.72 -10.00
C LEU A 160 4.34 -23.05 -11.36
N TYR A 161 3.29 -22.24 -11.46
CA TYR A 161 3.06 -21.36 -12.60
C TYR A 161 3.72 -20.00 -12.35
N ILE A 162 4.68 -19.59 -13.19
CA ILE A 162 5.28 -18.25 -13.13
C ILE A 162 4.32 -17.24 -13.77
N TYR A 163 3.78 -16.34 -12.96
CA TYR A 163 2.84 -15.31 -13.43
C TYR A 163 3.47 -13.91 -13.55
N GLU A 164 4.62 -13.67 -12.91
CA GLU A 164 5.34 -12.40 -13.00
C GLU A 164 6.86 -12.63 -12.92
N VAL A 165 7.60 -11.91 -13.75
CA VAL A 165 9.06 -11.82 -13.72
C VAL A 165 9.43 -10.36 -13.83
N ARG A 166 10.08 -9.82 -12.79
CA ARG A 166 10.66 -8.48 -12.80
C ARG A 166 12.16 -8.57 -13.02
N THR A 167 12.69 -7.71 -13.87
CA THR A 167 14.13 -7.63 -14.15
C THR A 167 14.70 -6.39 -13.49
N LYS A 168 15.82 -6.54 -12.78
CA LYS A 168 16.63 -5.41 -12.30
C LYS A 168 17.89 -5.32 -13.14
N GLY A 169 18.19 -4.16 -13.72
CA GLY A 169 19.40 -4.00 -14.53
C GLY A 169 19.51 -2.60 -15.15
N ASP A 170 20.72 -2.05 -15.16
CA ASP A 170 20.97 -0.69 -15.62
C ASP A 170 21.39 -0.67 -17.10
N ARG A 171 20.80 0.27 -17.85
CA ARG A 171 21.13 0.51 -19.26
C ARG A 171 22.27 1.51 -19.39
N THR A 172 23.42 1.18 -18.81
CA THR A 172 24.57 2.07 -18.81
C THR A 172 25.21 2.20 -20.19
N TRP A 173 26.12 3.16 -20.34
CA TRP A 173 26.88 3.32 -21.58
C TRP A 173 27.72 2.08 -21.91
N GLU A 174 28.32 1.44 -20.91
CA GLU A 174 29.09 0.21 -21.05
C GLU A 174 28.23 -0.96 -21.56
N PHE A 175 26.97 -1.04 -21.10
CA PHE A 175 26.04 -2.04 -21.61
C PHE A 175 25.75 -1.85 -23.10
N ASN A 176 25.56 -0.60 -23.56
CA ASN A 176 25.35 -0.33 -24.99
C ASN A 176 26.60 -0.69 -25.81
N GLN A 177 27.81 -0.43 -25.30
CA GLN A 177 29.04 -0.89 -25.96
C GLN A 177 29.15 -2.40 -26.06
N PHE A 178 28.79 -3.12 -25.00
CA PHE A 178 28.71 -4.58 -25.03
C PHE A 178 27.79 -5.06 -26.15
N LEU A 179 26.58 -4.47 -26.27
CA LEU A 179 25.64 -4.81 -27.33
C LEU A 179 26.20 -4.54 -28.74
N GLU A 180 26.86 -3.40 -28.95
CA GLU A 180 27.45 -3.08 -30.27
C GLU A 180 28.62 -4.02 -30.62
N ARG A 181 29.44 -4.42 -29.64
CA ARG A 181 30.47 -5.45 -29.86
C ARG A 181 29.86 -6.80 -30.25
N GLN A 182 28.81 -7.23 -29.55
CA GLN A 182 28.12 -8.49 -29.86
C GLN A 182 27.46 -8.46 -31.25
N LYS A 183 26.83 -7.33 -31.60
CA LYS A 183 26.25 -7.10 -32.93
C LYS A 183 27.31 -7.16 -34.03
N SER A 184 28.51 -6.63 -33.77
CA SER A 184 29.63 -6.64 -34.72
C SER A 184 30.25 -8.02 -34.87
N ALA A 185 30.36 -8.79 -33.77
CA ALA A 185 30.92 -10.13 -33.76
C ALA A 185 29.97 -11.21 -34.33
N ASN A 186 28.65 -11.02 -34.19
CA ASN A 186 27.65 -11.97 -34.67
C ASN A 186 26.46 -11.23 -35.29
N PRO A 187 26.52 -10.89 -36.60
CA PRO A 187 25.48 -10.12 -37.29
C PRO A 187 24.09 -10.77 -37.29
N SER A 188 24.00 -12.10 -37.16
CA SER A 188 22.74 -12.84 -37.01
C SER A 188 21.99 -12.53 -35.71
N THR A 189 22.66 -11.96 -34.71
CA THR A 189 22.06 -11.56 -33.42
C THR A 189 21.03 -10.44 -33.59
N VAL A 190 21.05 -9.71 -34.73
CA VAL A 190 20.17 -8.56 -35.01
C VAL A 190 18.68 -8.88 -34.83
N VAL A 191 18.25 -10.08 -35.23
CA VAL A 191 16.84 -10.53 -35.10
C VAL A 191 16.44 -10.75 -33.64
N TYR A 192 17.37 -11.20 -32.80
CA TYR A 192 17.15 -11.48 -31.39
C TYR A 192 17.50 -10.33 -30.46
N LEU A 193 18.01 -9.19 -31.00
CA LEU A 193 18.54 -8.09 -30.19
C LEU A 193 17.57 -7.57 -29.13
N LYS A 194 16.26 -7.56 -29.39
CA LYS A 194 15.28 -7.08 -28.39
C LYS A 194 15.20 -8.01 -27.18
N GLU A 195 15.12 -9.32 -27.42
CA GLU A 195 15.06 -10.34 -26.37
C GLU A 195 16.43 -10.51 -25.69
N TYR A 196 17.50 -10.60 -26.47
CA TYR A 196 18.87 -10.66 -25.99
C TYR A 196 19.20 -9.43 -25.13
N ARG A 197 18.82 -8.22 -25.55
CA ARG A 197 18.97 -7.00 -24.75
C ARG A 197 18.20 -7.10 -23.43
N ALA A 198 16.96 -7.58 -23.44
CA ALA A 198 16.16 -7.71 -22.23
C ALA A 198 16.74 -8.76 -21.26
N GLN A 199 17.27 -9.86 -21.79
CA GLN A 199 17.88 -10.92 -20.99
C GLN A 199 19.23 -10.47 -20.40
N THR A 200 20.12 -9.91 -21.22
CA THR A 200 21.49 -9.56 -20.81
C THR A 200 21.60 -8.29 -19.96
N VAL A 201 20.63 -7.38 -20.03
CA VAL A 201 20.60 -6.19 -19.16
C VAL A 201 20.25 -6.56 -17.72
N ALA A 202 19.42 -7.59 -17.53
CA ALA A 202 18.94 -8.01 -16.22
C ALA A 202 20.09 -8.64 -15.42
N GLU A 203 20.40 -8.08 -14.25
CA GLU A 203 21.35 -8.64 -13.31
C GLU A 203 20.73 -9.77 -12.48
N ASN A 204 19.47 -9.58 -12.07
CA ASN A 204 18.67 -10.52 -11.31
C ASN A 204 17.24 -10.56 -11.85
N TYR A 205 16.59 -11.71 -11.68
CA TYR A 205 15.17 -11.92 -11.90
C TYR A 205 14.46 -12.07 -10.56
N LEU A 206 13.55 -11.15 -10.25
CA LEU A 206 12.57 -11.34 -9.18
C LEU A 206 11.35 -12.05 -9.77
N VAL A 207 11.23 -13.33 -9.46
CA VAL A 207 10.26 -14.27 -10.02
C VAL A 207 9.16 -14.53 -9.00
N ARG A 208 7.90 -14.48 -9.45
CA ARG A 208 6.75 -14.88 -8.63
C ARG A 208 6.03 -16.04 -9.29
N GLY A 209 6.07 -17.18 -8.61
CA GLY A 209 5.33 -18.39 -8.95
C GLY A 209 4.13 -18.59 -8.04
N ILE A 210 3.11 -19.27 -8.55
CA ILE A 210 1.94 -19.72 -7.78
C ILE A 210 1.77 -21.22 -7.92
N LYS A 211 1.46 -21.92 -6.83
CA LYS A 211 1.13 -23.36 -6.83
C LYS A 211 -0.29 -23.57 -7.36
N SER A 212 -0.42 -23.59 -8.68
CA SER A 212 -1.67 -23.74 -9.40
C SER A 212 -1.42 -24.37 -10.76
N SER A 213 -2.36 -25.20 -11.22
CA SER A 213 -2.38 -25.73 -12.59
C SER A 213 -2.89 -24.73 -13.63
N HIS A 214 -3.46 -23.61 -13.18
CA HIS A 214 -4.04 -22.58 -14.04
C HIS A 214 -3.39 -21.21 -13.77
N PRO A 215 -3.23 -20.36 -14.82
CA PRO A 215 -2.78 -18.99 -14.63
C PRO A 215 -3.75 -18.20 -13.73
N PRO A 216 -3.26 -17.26 -12.91
CA PRO A 216 -4.14 -16.37 -12.17
C PRO A 216 -4.93 -15.47 -13.13
N ARG A 217 -6.16 -15.13 -12.76
CA ARG A 217 -6.99 -14.18 -13.51
C ARG A 217 -6.30 -12.83 -13.57
N ARG A 218 -6.17 -12.28 -14.78
CA ARG A 218 -5.51 -10.99 -15.01
C ARG A 218 -6.47 -9.85 -14.74
N LEU A 219 -6.01 -8.85 -13.99
CA LEU A 219 -6.76 -7.64 -13.68
C LEU A 219 -5.84 -6.42 -13.74
N LEU A 220 -6.19 -5.46 -14.59
CA LEU A 220 -5.64 -4.11 -14.57
C LEU A 220 -6.56 -3.20 -13.76
N ILE A 221 -6.04 -2.65 -12.67
CA ILE A 221 -6.67 -1.54 -11.93
C ILE A 221 -5.96 -0.26 -12.36
N GLN A 222 -6.67 0.60 -13.08
CA GLN A 222 -6.15 1.88 -13.52
C GLN A 222 -6.90 3.01 -12.83
N THR A 223 -6.18 3.98 -12.25
CA THR A 223 -6.80 5.08 -11.50
C THR A 223 -6.32 6.45 -11.99
N ALA A 224 -7.26 7.36 -12.27
CA ALA A 224 -7.01 8.78 -12.44
C ALA A 224 -7.23 9.50 -11.09
N ILE A 225 -6.15 10.02 -10.50
CA ILE A 225 -6.17 10.76 -9.24
C ILE A 225 -6.36 12.25 -9.55
N MET A 226 -7.57 12.78 -9.36
CA MET A 226 -7.87 14.19 -9.67
C MET A 226 -7.60 15.12 -8.49
N ALA A 227 -7.63 14.59 -7.26
CA ALA A 227 -7.31 15.32 -6.04
C ALA A 227 -6.16 14.62 -5.28
N PRO A 228 -4.88 14.86 -5.66
CA PRO A 228 -3.69 14.19 -5.13
C PRO A 228 -3.26 14.73 -3.75
N THR A 229 -4.19 15.26 -2.96
CA THR A 229 -3.92 15.82 -1.64
C THR A 229 -4.90 15.25 -0.63
N GLY A 230 -4.34 14.70 0.46
CA GLY A 230 -5.09 14.16 1.58
C GLY A 230 -5.35 12.66 1.44
N CYS A 231 -6.51 12.29 0.89
CA CYS A 231 -7.04 10.93 1.00
C CYS A 231 -6.77 10.05 -0.23
N ASP A 232 -6.09 10.57 -1.26
CA ASP A 232 -5.64 9.79 -2.40
C ASP A 232 -4.78 8.60 -1.97
N ARG A 233 -3.92 8.77 -0.96
CA ARG A 233 -3.14 7.65 -0.43
C ARG A 233 -4.03 6.53 0.14
N ILE A 234 -4.91 6.86 1.08
CA ILE A 234 -5.72 5.86 1.81
C ILE A 234 -6.82 5.23 0.92
N ARG A 235 -7.31 5.97 -0.08
CA ARG A 235 -8.40 5.52 -0.96
C ARG A 235 -7.93 4.81 -2.22
N VAL A 236 -6.75 5.17 -2.73
CA VAL A 236 -6.21 4.68 -4.00
C VAL A 236 -4.84 4.05 -3.83
N LEU A 237 -3.81 4.83 -3.47
CA LEU A 237 -2.42 4.37 -3.59
C LEU A 237 -2.12 3.17 -2.69
N ASP A 238 -2.60 3.19 -1.44
CA ASP A 238 -2.41 2.11 -0.48
C ASP A 238 -3.18 0.84 -0.88
N PRO A 239 -4.49 0.90 -1.21
CA PRO A 239 -5.21 -0.22 -1.80
C PRO A 239 -4.60 -0.76 -3.10
N ASP A 240 -4.13 0.10 -4.00
CA ASP A 240 -3.51 -0.29 -5.28
C ASP A 240 -2.19 -1.01 -5.04
N ARG A 241 -1.37 -0.52 -4.11
CA ARG A 241 -0.13 -1.19 -3.70
C ARG A 241 -0.41 -2.59 -3.15
N PHE A 242 -1.41 -2.73 -2.28
CA PHE A 242 -1.77 -4.03 -1.70
C PHE A 242 -2.37 -4.95 -2.76
N SER A 243 -3.22 -4.42 -3.64
CA SER A 243 -3.83 -5.19 -4.73
C SER A 243 -2.78 -5.72 -5.71
N ALA A 244 -1.69 -4.99 -5.97
CA ALA A 244 -0.58 -5.46 -6.81
C ALA A 244 0.19 -6.67 -6.22
N THR A 245 -0.03 -7.00 -4.95
CA THR A 245 0.50 -8.22 -4.32
C THR A 245 -0.35 -9.46 -4.62
N ILE A 246 -1.55 -9.29 -5.19
CA ILE A 246 -2.41 -10.40 -5.62
C ILE A 246 -1.91 -10.95 -6.96
N PRO A 247 -1.76 -12.28 -7.11
CA PRO A 247 -1.37 -12.89 -8.39
C PRO A 247 -2.27 -12.44 -9.54
N GLY A 248 -1.67 -12.01 -10.64
CA GLY A 248 -2.37 -11.57 -11.85
C GLY A 248 -2.90 -10.13 -11.81
N VAL A 249 -2.78 -9.43 -10.68
CA VAL A 249 -3.24 -8.04 -10.55
C VAL A 249 -2.09 -7.07 -10.78
N ARG A 250 -2.30 -6.08 -11.64
CA ARG A 250 -1.40 -4.93 -11.78
C ARG A 250 -2.16 -3.63 -11.62
N THR A 251 -1.49 -2.64 -11.04
CA THR A 251 -2.09 -1.34 -10.77
C THR A 251 -1.33 -0.22 -11.48
N PHE A 252 -2.05 0.81 -11.90
CA PHE A 252 -1.47 1.99 -12.53
C PHE A 252 -2.27 3.23 -12.14
N SER A 253 -1.61 4.18 -11.46
CA SER A 253 -2.21 5.45 -11.08
C SER A 253 -1.55 6.61 -11.83
N SER A 254 -2.36 7.55 -12.33
CA SER A 254 -1.88 8.81 -12.92
C SER A 254 -2.57 10.00 -12.29
N VAL A 255 -1.81 11.07 -12.02
CA VAL A 255 -2.35 12.32 -11.45
C VAL A 255 -2.89 13.19 -12.57
N ARG A 256 -4.16 13.63 -12.44
CA ARG A 256 -4.83 14.54 -13.38
C ARG A 256 -4.74 14.12 -14.85
N SER A 257 -4.74 12.81 -15.09
CA SER A 257 -4.62 12.24 -16.43
C SER A 257 -5.41 10.96 -16.52
N ALA A 258 -6.12 10.81 -17.64
CA ALA A 258 -6.93 9.64 -17.95
C ALA A 258 -6.37 8.81 -19.11
N ARG A 259 -5.04 8.81 -19.25
CA ARG A 259 -4.35 8.11 -20.34
C ARG A 259 -4.54 6.59 -20.23
N ILE A 260 -5.21 5.99 -21.21
CA ILE A 260 -5.29 4.52 -21.35
C ILE A 260 -3.90 3.95 -21.62
N ILE A 261 -3.52 2.90 -20.90
CA ILE A 261 -2.23 2.23 -21.03
C ILE A 261 -2.35 0.93 -21.85
N PRO A 262 -1.25 0.39 -22.39
CA PRO A 262 -1.26 -0.90 -23.05
C PRO A 262 -1.81 -2.02 -22.15
N THR A 263 -2.63 -2.89 -22.73
CA THR A 263 -3.32 -3.99 -22.05
C THR A 263 -2.68 -5.33 -22.39
N ILE A 264 -2.87 -6.31 -21.50
CA ILE A 264 -2.42 -7.69 -21.72
C ILE A 264 -3.61 -8.52 -22.24
N PRO A 265 -3.43 -9.52 -23.13
CA PRO A 265 -4.52 -10.38 -23.56
C PRO A 265 -5.26 -11.03 -22.38
N GLN A 266 -6.60 -11.07 -22.49
CA GLN A 266 -7.54 -11.63 -21.50
C GLN A 266 -7.53 -10.93 -20.12
N GLU A 267 -7.00 -9.71 -20.06
CA GLU A 267 -7.01 -8.90 -18.86
C GLU A 267 -8.37 -8.23 -18.66
N ALA A 268 -8.97 -8.43 -17.48
CA ALA A 268 -10.09 -7.60 -17.03
C ALA A 268 -9.56 -6.19 -16.72
N LYS A 269 -10.32 -5.15 -17.04
CA LYS A 269 -9.84 -3.77 -16.99
C LYS A 269 -10.79 -2.89 -16.20
N ILE A 270 -10.24 -2.15 -15.23
CA ILE A 270 -10.99 -1.22 -14.40
C ILE A 270 -10.35 0.15 -14.52
N PHE A 271 -11.19 1.16 -14.70
CA PHE A 271 -10.81 2.56 -14.68
C PHE A 271 -11.51 3.27 -13.53
N ILE A 272 -10.73 3.79 -12.58
CA ILE A 272 -11.21 4.45 -11.38
C ILE A 272 -11.00 5.96 -11.53
N TRP A 273 -12.06 6.72 -11.29
CA TRP A 273 -12.03 8.17 -11.22
C TRP A 273 -12.08 8.62 -9.77
N GLN A 274 -10.93 9.05 -9.22
CA GLN A 274 -10.88 9.54 -7.84
C GLN A 274 -11.20 11.04 -7.79
N ARG A 275 -12.27 11.38 -7.05
CA ARG A 275 -12.73 12.76 -6.79
C ARG A 275 -12.84 13.64 -8.04
N THR A 276 -13.25 13.07 -9.17
CA THR A 276 -13.47 13.81 -10.41
C THR A 276 -14.83 14.51 -10.39
N ILE A 277 -14.86 15.81 -10.68
CA ILE A 277 -16.08 16.52 -11.05
C ILE A 277 -16.17 16.46 -12.58
N MET A 278 -17.07 15.63 -13.11
CA MET A 278 -17.19 15.42 -14.54
C MET A 278 -18.21 16.37 -15.15
N SER A 279 -17.82 17.03 -16.23
CA SER A 279 -18.69 17.79 -17.12
C SER A 279 -18.95 17.02 -18.41
N ALA A 280 -20.11 17.24 -19.05
CA ALA A 280 -20.45 16.56 -20.30
C ALA A 280 -19.46 16.89 -21.43
N GLY A 281 -19.09 18.17 -21.56
CA GLY A 281 -18.20 18.66 -22.62
C GLY A 281 -16.78 18.06 -22.58
N GLU A 282 -16.26 17.79 -21.39
CA GLU A 282 -14.89 17.28 -21.24
C GLU A 282 -14.84 15.76 -21.11
N HIS A 283 -15.85 15.13 -20.49
CA HIS A 283 -15.71 13.75 -20.03
C HIS A 283 -16.51 12.73 -20.84
N LEU A 284 -17.56 13.11 -21.59
CA LEU A 284 -18.34 12.12 -22.35
C LEU A 284 -17.48 11.37 -23.38
N SER A 285 -16.60 12.07 -24.10
CA SER A 285 -15.70 11.44 -25.09
C SER A 285 -14.73 10.45 -24.45
N VAL A 286 -14.25 10.75 -23.24
CA VAL A 286 -13.35 9.87 -22.48
C VAL A 286 -14.10 8.64 -21.97
N LEU A 287 -15.31 8.82 -21.40
CA LEU A 287 -16.16 7.71 -20.95
C LEU A 287 -16.54 6.79 -22.11
N LYS A 288 -16.92 7.35 -23.27
CA LYS A 288 -17.18 6.57 -24.50
C LYS A 288 -15.99 5.71 -24.91
N ARG A 289 -14.78 6.29 -24.87
CA ARG A 289 -13.55 5.56 -25.20
C ARG A 289 -13.28 4.42 -24.21
N LEU A 290 -13.49 4.64 -22.91
CA LEU A 290 -13.35 3.59 -21.91
C LEU A 290 -14.34 2.44 -22.15
N LEU A 291 -15.58 2.74 -22.53
CA LEU A 291 -16.59 1.74 -22.88
C LEU A 291 -16.22 0.94 -24.14
N GLN A 292 -15.76 1.62 -25.19
CA GLN A 292 -15.28 0.98 -26.43
C GLN A 292 -14.11 0.02 -26.16
N GLU A 293 -13.26 0.38 -25.20
CA GLU A 293 -12.15 -0.44 -24.73
C GLU A 293 -12.58 -1.49 -23.68
N ASN A 294 -13.87 -1.70 -23.42
CA ASN A 294 -14.38 -2.68 -22.44
C ASN A 294 -13.81 -2.49 -21.01
N TYR A 295 -13.63 -1.25 -20.56
CA TYR A 295 -13.31 -0.97 -19.17
C TYR A 295 -14.57 -0.98 -18.29
N LEU A 296 -14.47 -1.62 -17.12
CA LEU A 296 -15.33 -1.30 -15.99
C LEU A 296 -14.95 0.09 -15.46
N ILE A 297 -15.92 0.97 -15.29
CA ILE A 297 -15.69 2.38 -14.92
C ILE A 297 -16.27 2.61 -13.53
N ILE A 298 -15.42 2.99 -12.58
CA ILE A 298 -15.78 3.18 -11.17
C ILE A 298 -15.46 4.61 -10.75
N ALA A 299 -16.35 5.24 -9.98
CA ALA A 299 -16.03 6.47 -9.26
C ALA A 299 -15.56 6.16 -7.83
N GLU A 300 -14.48 6.79 -7.38
CA GLU A 300 -14.00 6.75 -5.99
C GLU A 300 -14.20 8.12 -5.34
N ILE A 301 -15.00 8.16 -4.27
CA ILE A 301 -15.32 9.40 -3.55
C ILE A 301 -15.40 9.15 -2.05
N ASP A 302 -14.74 9.99 -1.27
CA ASP A 302 -14.69 9.94 0.19
C ASP A 302 -14.93 11.31 0.84
N ASP A 303 -15.21 12.34 0.03
CA ASP A 303 -15.73 13.64 0.49
C ASP A 303 -17.21 13.77 0.12
N ASN A 304 -17.95 14.60 0.86
CA ASN A 304 -19.36 14.81 0.60
C ASN A 304 -19.54 15.64 -0.70
N PRO A 305 -20.29 15.15 -1.71
CA PRO A 305 -20.52 15.88 -2.95
C PRO A 305 -21.21 17.24 -2.75
N LEU A 306 -21.99 17.42 -1.68
CA LEU A 306 -22.67 18.69 -1.34
C LEU A 306 -21.70 19.84 -1.03
N ARG A 307 -20.41 19.57 -0.82
CA ARG A 307 -19.40 20.63 -0.61
C ARG A 307 -19.07 21.39 -1.90
N ARG A 308 -19.45 20.85 -3.05
CA ARG A 308 -19.11 21.36 -4.38
C ARG A 308 -20.36 21.36 -5.26
N ARG A 309 -20.89 22.56 -5.52
CA ARG A 309 -22.11 22.74 -6.32
C ARG A 309 -21.96 22.19 -7.74
N GLU A 310 -20.73 22.15 -8.24
CA GLU A 310 -20.38 21.71 -9.57
C GLU A 310 -20.81 20.25 -9.84
N TYR A 311 -20.88 19.39 -8.82
CA TYR A 311 -21.47 18.05 -8.98
C TYR A 311 -22.94 18.12 -9.39
N ALA A 312 -23.73 18.99 -8.74
CA ALA A 312 -25.14 19.18 -9.06
C ALA A 312 -25.32 19.90 -10.40
N ASP A 313 -24.49 20.92 -10.68
CA ASP A 313 -24.53 21.67 -11.94
C ASP A 313 -24.24 20.77 -13.16
N HIS A 314 -23.50 19.67 -12.97
CA HIS A 314 -23.27 18.64 -13.99
C HIS A 314 -24.16 17.40 -13.83
N ASN A 315 -25.31 17.55 -13.15
CA ASN A 315 -26.28 16.48 -12.92
C ASN A 315 -25.64 15.17 -12.44
N TYR A 316 -24.67 15.30 -11.53
CA TYR A 316 -23.92 14.21 -10.91
C TYR A 316 -23.31 13.21 -11.91
N LEU A 317 -22.89 13.68 -13.10
CA LEU A 317 -22.26 12.84 -14.14
C LEU A 317 -21.11 12.00 -13.60
N SER A 318 -20.34 12.53 -12.65
CA SER A 318 -19.28 11.82 -11.92
C SER A 318 -19.70 10.47 -11.35
N TYR A 319 -20.96 10.31 -10.97
CA TYR A 319 -21.49 9.11 -10.33
C TYR A 319 -22.45 8.34 -11.24
N ARG A 320 -23.39 9.04 -11.89
CA ARG A 320 -24.36 8.39 -12.78
C ARG A 320 -23.72 7.84 -14.06
N GLY A 321 -22.64 8.48 -14.52
CA GLY A 321 -21.86 8.12 -15.72
C GLY A 321 -20.85 6.99 -15.54
N CYS A 322 -20.80 6.37 -14.35
CA CYS A 322 -19.96 5.22 -14.06
C CYS A 322 -20.80 3.93 -13.94
N HIS A 323 -20.17 2.77 -14.06
CA HIS A 323 -20.81 1.47 -13.82
C HIS A 323 -21.14 1.26 -12.35
N GLY A 324 -20.27 1.72 -11.46
CA GLY A 324 -20.47 1.72 -10.01
C GLY A 324 -19.69 2.81 -9.31
N VAL A 325 -19.95 2.97 -8.01
CA VAL A 325 -19.29 3.95 -7.15
C VAL A 325 -18.78 3.24 -5.90
N GLN A 326 -17.54 3.53 -5.52
CA GLN A 326 -16.96 3.09 -4.26
C GLN A 326 -16.68 4.27 -3.34
N THR A 327 -16.90 4.05 -2.05
CA THR A 327 -16.80 5.09 -1.03
C THR A 327 -16.32 4.56 0.33
N SER A 328 -16.13 5.44 1.30
CA SER A 328 -15.54 5.14 2.62
C SER A 328 -16.56 4.92 3.73
N THR A 329 -17.80 5.37 3.60
CA THR A 329 -18.79 5.29 4.69
C THR A 329 -20.17 4.88 4.19
N LYS A 330 -20.95 4.22 5.08
CA LYS A 330 -22.34 3.84 4.78
C LYS A 330 -23.23 5.05 4.52
N PRO A 331 -23.20 6.14 5.32
CA PRO A 331 -24.04 7.31 5.05
C PRO A 331 -23.74 7.96 3.70
N LEU A 332 -22.46 8.04 3.31
CA LEU A 332 -22.09 8.54 1.97
C LEU A 332 -22.57 7.58 0.87
N GLY A 333 -22.47 6.26 1.09
CA GLY A 333 -23.01 5.26 0.17
C GLY A 333 -24.52 5.41 -0.07
N VAL A 334 -25.29 5.63 0.99
CA VAL A 334 -26.75 5.88 0.90
C VAL A 334 -27.05 7.14 0.08
N PHE A 335 -26.29 8.22 0.27
CA PHE A 335 -26.43 9.43 -0.54
C PHE A 335 -26.14 9.15 -2.03
N LEU A 336 -25.05 8.43 -2.32
CA LEU A 336 -24.63 8.14 -3.69
C LEU A 336 -25.56 7.18 -4.44
N GLN A 337 -26.30 6.34 -3.71
CA GLN A 337 -27.25 5.39 -4.28
C GLN A 337 -28.35 6.05 -5.12
N GLN A 338 -28.64 7.34 -4.86
CA GLN A 338 -29.58 8.14 -5.64
C GLN A 338 -29.13 8.34 -7.10
N PHE A 339 -27.82 8.27 -7.36
CA PHE A 339 -27.24 8.50 -8.69
C PHE A 339 -26.74 7.22 -9.35
N ASN A 340 -26.41 6.19 -8.57
CA ASN A 340 -25.92 4.91 -9.07
C ASN A 340 -26.37 3.75 -8.17
N PRO A 341 -27.04 2.71 -8.70
CA PRO A 341 -27.48 1.57 -7.89
C PRO A 341 -26.32 0.67 -7.41
N ASN A 342 -25.16 0.70 -8.07
CA ASN A 342 -24.04 -0.19 -7.77
C ASN A 342 -23.03 0.51 -6.85
N ILE A 343 -23.27 0.43 -5.54
CA ILE A 343 -22.45 1.08 -4.50
C ILE A 343 -21.64 0.05 -3.72
N ALA A 344 -20.35 0.32 -3.54
CA ALA A 344 -19.49 -0.41 -2.61
C ALA A 344 -18.96 0.52 -1.50
N VAL A 345 -19.02 0.06 -0.25
CA VAL A 345 -18.47 0.78 0.90
C VAL A 345 -17.24 0.03 1.40
N PHE A 346 -16.07 0.62 1.22
CA PHE A 346 -14.80 0.16 1.77
C PHE A 346 -14.35 1.14 2.85
N PRO A 347 -14.53 0.86 4.15
CA PRO A 347 -14.06 1.74 5.22
C PRO A 347 -12.59 2.08 5.09
N ASN A 348 -12.15 3.20 5.67
CA ASN A 348 -10.71 3.50 5.70
C ASN A 348 -9.98 2.49 6.61
N GLN A 349 -8.79 2.05 6.19
CA GLN A 349 -7.92 1.15 6.95
C GLN A 349 -6.49 1.68 6.92
N LEU A 350 -5.72 1.45 7.98
CA LEU A 350 -4.29 1.78 7.99
C LEU A 350 -3.48 0.69 7.29
N THR A 351 -2.37 1.05 6.64
CA THR A 351 -1.46 0.05 6.05
C THR A 351 -0.57 -0.61 7.08
N GLU A 352 -0.30 0.08 8.18
CA GLU A 352 0.52 -0.37 9.30
C GLU A 352 0.13 0.42 10.55
N VAL A 353 0.49 -0.15 11.70
CA VAL A 353 0.51 0.59 12.98
C VAL A 353 1.92 1.12 13.24
N SER A 354 2.00 2.22 13.98
CA SER A 354 3.26 2.76 14.48
C SER A 354 3.91 1.77 15.45
N PRO A 355 5.23 1.80 15.68
CA PRO A 355 5.83 1.03 16.76
C PRO A 355 5.08 1.25 18.08
N PRO A 356 4.83 0.20 18.88
CA PRO A 356 4.08 0.33 20.12
C PRO A 356 4.80 1.31 21.04
N ARG A 357 4.02 2.24 21.60
CA ARG A 357 4.55 3.19 22.58
C ARG A 357 4.66 2.50 23.94
N HIS A 358 5.83 2.64 24.56
CA HIS A 358 6.13 1.98 25.84
C HIS A 358 6.12 2.94 27.04
N ASN A 359 6.18 4.25 26.82
CA ASN A 359 6.15 5.25 27.88
C ASN A 359 4.96 6.21 27.73
N TYR A 360 4.09 6.19 28.74
CA TYR A 360 2.90 7.05 28.88
C TYR A 360 2.93 7.88 30.17
N ASP A 361 3.97 7.73 30.99
CA ASP A 361 4.10 8.27 32.34
C ASP A 361 4.79 9.64 32.30
N ASN A 362 4.31 10.50 31.39
CA ASN A 362 4.82 11.85 31.25
C ASN A 362 4.15 12.78 32.27
N GLU A 363 4.95 13.53 33.02
CA GLU A 363 4.44 14.62 33.87
C GLU A 363 3.85 15.77 33.05
N LYS A 364 4.44 16.03 31.87
CA LYS A 364 3.94 16.96 30.86
C LYS A 364 3.19 16.21 29.76
N ILE A 365 1.97 16.65 29.49
CA ILE A 365 1.05 16.06 28.52
C ILE A 365 1.12 16.83 27.20
N SER A 366 1.36 16.12 26.11
CA SER A 366 1.26 16.67 24.76
C SER A 366 -0.14 16.44 24.21
N LEU A 367 -0.89 17.52 23.97
CA LEU A 367 -2.24 17.50 23.40
C LEU A 367 -2.19 17.87 21.92
N PHE A 368 -2.69 16.99 21.06
CA PHE A 368 -2.70 17.14 19.61
C PHE A 368 -4.03 17.70 19.09
N PHE A 369 -3.93 18.65 18.18
CA PHE A 369 -5.03 19.05 17.30
C PHE A 369 -4.52 19.30 15.87
N GLY A 370 -5.10 18.63 14.89
CA GLY A 370 -4.76 18.83 13.49
C GLY A 370 -6.00 18.79 12.62
N ALA A 371 -6.21 19.82 11.80
CA ALA A 371 -7.45 19.98 11.05
C ALA A 371 -7.27 20.76 9.75
N LEU A 372 -8.16 20.49 8.79
CA LEU A 372 -8.30 21.21 7.52
C LEU A 372 -9.76 21.64 7.38
N ASN A 373 -10.04 22.94 7.39
CA ASN A 373 -11.39 23.52 7.27
C ASN A 373 -12.37 22.98 8.35
N ARG A 374 -12.04 23.16 9.64
CA ARG A 374 -12.80 22.63 10.79
C ARG A 374 -13.13 23.68 11.86
N GLU A 375 -13.07 24.95 11.51
CA GLU A 375 -13.25 26.10 12.42
C GLU A 375 -14.56 25.97 13.20
N LYS A 376 -15.66 25.75 12.49
CA LYS A 376 -17.00 25.56 13.08
C LYS A 376 -17.12 24.31 13.95
N ASP A 377 -16.23 23.33 13.79
CA ASP A 377 -16.28 22.09 14.57
C ASP A 377 -15.66 22.27 15.96
N TRP A 378 -14.57 23.01 16.07
CA TRP A 378 -13.87 23.23 17.34
C TRP A 378 -14.32 24.49 18.09
N GLU A 379 -14.87 25.49 17.39
CA GLU A 379 -15.33 26.75 18.00
C GLU A 379 -16.20 26.54 19.26
N PRO A 380 -17.18 25.61 19.29
CA PRO A 380 -18.02 25.41 20.47
C PRO A 380 -17.27 24.95 21.73
N ILE A 381 -16.13 24.27 21.58
CA ILE A 381 -15.36 23.74 22.72
C ILE A 381 -14.24 24.69 23.17
N MET A 382 -14.00 25.80 22.45
CA MET A 382 -12.81 26.63 22.63
C MET A 382 -12.71 27.27 24.03
N ALA A 383 -13.81 27.83 24.54
CA ALA A 383 -13.85 28.45 25.86
C ALA A 383 -13.53 27.42 26.97
N SER A 384 -14.13 26.25 26.90
CA SER A 384 -13.90 25.14 27.83
C SER A 384 -12.50 24.55 27.71
N LEU A 385 -11.95 24.46 26.50
CA LEU A 385 -10.57 24.04 26.30
C LEU A 385 -9.61 25.01 27.00
N ASN A 386 -9.76 26.32 26.80
CA ASN A 386 -8.94 27.33 27.46
C ASN A 386 -9.06 27.29 28.99
N LYS A 387 -10.26 27.03 29.52
CA LYS A 387 -10.47 26.82 30.96
C LYS A 387 -9.70 25.61 31.48
N VAL A 388 -9.73 24.48 30.77
CA VAL A 388 -8.98 23.27 31.16
C VAL A 388 -7.47 23.49 31.06
N LEU A 389 -6.99 24.16 30.02
CA LEU A 389 -5.58 24.48 29.84
C LEU A 389 -5.07 25.42 30.94
N SER A 390 -5.84 26.42 31.33
CA SER A 390 -5.52 27.32 32.45
C SER A 390 -5.43 26.57 33.78
N ALA A 391 -6.39 25.70 34.08
CA ALA A 391 -6.39 24.87 35.29
C ALA A 391 -5.22 23.87 35.36
N ASN A 392 -4.65 23.51 34.20
CA ASN A 392 -3.50 22.60 34.09
C ASN A 392 -2.26 23.32 33.54
N SER A 393 -2.10 24.62 33.85
CA SER A 393 -1.01 25.45 33.35
C SER A 393 0.37 24.83 33.67
N GLY A 394 1.28 24.91 32.72
CA GLY A 394 2.63 24.32 32.81
C GLY A 394 2.70 22.80 32.60
N ARG A 395 1.57 22.09 32.60
CA ARG A 395 1.50 20.63 32.40
C ARG A 395 1.12 20.22 30.98
N VAL A 396 0.39 21.05 30.23
CA VAL A 396 -0.09 20.69 28.88
C VAL A 396 0.63 21.50 27.81
N LEU A 397 1.25 20.81 26.85
CA LEU A 397 1.77 21.37 25.62
C LEU A 397 0.80 21.07 24.48
N VAL A 398 0.25 22.11 23.82
CA VAL A 398 -0.68 21.92 22.71
C VAL A 398 0.08 21.95 21.37
N ARG A 399 0.03 20.83 20.63
CA ARG A 399 0.61 20.71 19.28
C ARG A 399 -0.48 20.87 18.23
N VAL A 400 -0.42 21.98 17.49
CA VAL A 400 -1.38 22.31 16.44
C VAL A 400 -0.76 22.09 15.07
N VAL A 401 -1.44 21.34 14.21
CA VAL A 401 -1.08 21.18 12.79
C VAL A 401 -2.09 21.88 11.90
N HIS A 402 -1.60 22.75 11.03
CA HIS A 402 -2.30 23.51 9.99
C HIS A 402 -3.30 24.58 10.47
N ASP A 403 -4.18 24.29 11.42
CA ASP A 403 -5.28 25.20 11.82
C ASP A 403 -4.75 26.39 12.64
N ARG A 404 -4.44 27.49 11.93
CA ARG A 404 -3.88 28.70 12.53
C ARG A 404 -4.86 29.41 13.45
N GLN A 405 -6.15 29.40 13.12
CA GLN A 405 -7.18 30.05 13.92
C GLN A 405 -7.35 29.35 15.27
N PHE A 406 -7.36 28.00 15.27
CA PHE A 406 -7.34 27.24 16.52
C PHE A 406 -6.09 27.56 17.35
N PHE A 407 -4.91 27.62 16.71
CA PHE A 407 -3.66 27.95 17.40
C PHE A 407 -3.70 29.33 18.07
N GLU A 408 -4.23 30.33 17.38
CA GLU A 408 -4.34 31.71 17.89
C GLU A 408 -5.39 31.83 19.00
N ALA A 409 -6.49 31.09 18.91
CA ALA A 409 -7.56 31.08 19.92
C ALA A 409 -7.16 30.42 21.26
N LEU A 410 -6.08 29.65 21.31
CA LEU A 410 -5.56 29.03 22.53
C LEU A 410 -4.99 30.08 23.49
N ALA A 411 -5.58 30.17 24.69
CA ALA A 411 -5.16 31.04 25.79
C ALA A 411 -4.05 30.39 26.64
N THR A 412 -2.97 29.97 26.00
CA THR A 412 -1.76 29.43 26.64
C THR A 412 -0.53 29.69 25.77
N ASP A 413 0.61 29.93 26.40
CA ASP A 413 1.91 30.04 25.72
C ASP A 413 2.56 28.66 25.50
N GLN A 414 2.05 27.60 26.13
CA GLN A 414 2.52 26.23 25.96
C GLN A 414 1.91 25.59 24.71
N LYS A 415 2.25 26.14 23.54
CA LYS A 415 1.73 25.67 22.25
C LYS A 415 2.78 25.71 21.14
N THR A 416 2.70 24.76 20.22
CA THR A 416 3.53 24.71 19.01
C THR A 416 2.65 24.66 17.77
N PHE A 417 3.08 25.33 16.71
CA PHE A 417 2.40 25.32 15.41
C PHE A 417 3.27 24.67 14.35
N GLU A 418 2.73 23.67 13.67
CA GLU A 418 3.28 23.13 12.43
C GLU A 418 2.36 23.55 11.27
N PRO A 419 2.89 24.16 10.19
CA PRO A 419 2.12 24.42 8.98
C PRO A 419 1.56 23.14 8.33
N PHE A 420 0.89 23.28 7.18
CA PHE A 420 0.56 22.10 6.38
C PHE A 420 1.84 21.32 6.05
N CYS A 421 1.90 20.05 6.43
CA CYS A 421 3.11 19.26 6.34
C CYS A 421 2.88 17.91 5.64
N HIS A 422 3.96 17.25 5.25
CA HIS A 422 3.90 15.91 4.69
C HIS A 422 3.37 14.91 5.72
N TYR A 423 2.69 13.88 5.24
CA TYR A 423 2.04 12.90 6.10
C TYR A 423 2.97 12.24 7.13
N ASN A 424 4.22 11.94 6.77
CA ASN A 424 5.17 11.35 7.72
C ASN A 424 5.49 12.29 8.88
N ARG A 425 5.59 13.61 8.59
CA ARG A 425 5.77 14.63 9.63
C ARG A 425 4.52 14.77 10.51
N TYR A 426 3.33 14.72 9.89
CA TYR A 426 2.07 14.67 10.63
C TYR A 426 2.01 13.48 11.60
N LEU A 427 2.37 12.26 11.14
CA LEU A 427 2.42 11.07 11.99
C LEU A 427 3.47 11.18 13.10
N GLU A 428 4.65 11.74 12.81
CA GLU A 428 5.68 11.95 13.83
C GLU A 428 5.17 12.85 14.96
N ILE A 429 4.49 13.95 14.64
CA ILE A 429 3.88 14.85 15.63
C ILE A 429 2.79 14.13 16.42
N LEU A 430 1.96 13.34 15.74
CA LEU A 430 0.88 12.58 16.35
C LEU A 430 1.41 11.51 17.31
N GLN A 431 2.39 10.70 16.89
CA GLN A 431 3.04 9.67 17.71
C GLN A 431 3.70 10.25 18.98
N ASN A 432 4.18 11.49 18.90
CA ASN A 432 4.75 12.22 20.05
C ASN A 432 3.71 12.99 20.88
N SER A 433 2.43 12.64 20.73
CA SER A 433 1.33 13.24 21.50
C SER A 433 0.64 12.21 22.39
N ASP A 434 0.10 12.65 23.52
CA ASP A 434 -0.54 11.80 24.53
C ASP A 434 -2.06 11.75 24.36
N ILE A 435 -2.65 12.88 23.96
CA ILE A 435 -4.09 13.06 23.78
C ILE A 435 -4.34 13.70 22.42
N ALA A 436 -5.39 13.28 21.70
CA ALA A 436 -5.87 13.96 20.50
C ALA A 436 -7.34 14.39 20.67
N LEU A 437 -7.62 15.63 20.25
CA LEU A 437 -8.98 16.17 20.24
C LEU A 437 -9.61 16.01 18.85
N LEU A 438 -10.77 15.35 18.79
CA LEU A 438 -11.52 15.12 17.55
C LEU A 438 -12.94 15.71 17.63
N PRO A 439 -13.10 17.04 17.73
CA PRO A 439 -14.39 17.68 17.60
C PRO A 439 -14.95 17.56 16.18
N LEU A 440 -16.25 17.29 16.09
CA LEU A 440 -16.98 17.22 14.83
C LEU A 440 -18.46 17.51 15.07
N THR A 441 -18.97 18.63 14.55
CA THR A 441 -20.38 18.98 14.69
C THR A 441 -21.27 18.12 13.79
N PRO A 442 -22.52 17.80 14.19
CA PRO A 442 -23.41 16.92 13.43
C PRO A 442 -24.11 17.65 12.27
N THR A 443 -23.34 18.12 11.29
CA THR A 443 -23.89 18.69 10.04
C THR A 443 -24.14 17.58 9.01
N PRO A 444 -25.02 17.78 8.00
CA PRO A 444 -25.19 16.81 6.91
C PRO A 444 -23.89 16.44 6.20
N VAL A 445 -22.94 17.39 6.10
CA VAL A 445 -21.61 17.15 5.55
C VAL A 445 -20.78 16.25 6.45
N ASN A 446 -20.78 16.51 7.76
CA ASN A 446 -19.97 15.78 8.72
C ASN A 446 -20.48 14.37 8.99
N LEU A 447 -21.79 14.13 8.95
CA LEU A 447 -22.40 12.81 9.13
C LEU A 447 -21.98 11.79 8.07
N MET A 448 -21.47 12.24 6.92
CA MET A 448 -20.93 11.37 5.87
C MET A 448 -19.42 11.13 5.97
N LYS A 449 -18.71 11.82 6.87
CA LYS A 449 -17.27 11.67 7.03
C LYS A 449 -16.91 10.32 7.67
N SER A 450 -15.68 9.89 7.44
CA SER A 450 -15.12 8.68 8.06
C SER A 450 -14.49 8.93 9.43
N ASP A 451 -14.17 7.85 10.13
CA ASP A 451 -13.43 7.78 11.39
C ASP A 451 -11.91 7.82 11.22
N LEU A 452 -11.36 8.15 10.04
CA LEU A 452 -9.92 8.04 9.73
C LEU A 452 -9.00 8.69 10.79
N LYS A 453 -9.33 9.88 11.29
CA LYS A 453 -8.52 10.54 12.33
C LYS A 453 -8.42 9.71 13.61
N PHE A 454 -9.51 9.03 14.00
CA PHE A 454 -9.48 8.12 15.15
C PHE A 454 -8.53 6.96 14.88
N LEU A 455 -8.58 6.36 13.67
CA LEU A 455 -7.67 5.27 13.31
C LEU A 455 -6.21 5.72 13.37
N GLU A 456 -5.87 6.89 12.82
CA GLU A 456 -4.51 7.43 12.84
C GLU A 456 -4.02 7.68 14.28
N CYS A 457 -4.88 8.22 15.15
CA CYS A 457 -4.55 8.42 16.57
C CYS A 457 -4.36 7.08 17.30
N ALA A 458 -5.31 6.16 17.15
CA ALA A 458 -5.27 4.86 17.80
C ALA A 458 -4.08 4.01 17.32
N GLY A 459 -3.83 3.96 16.01
CA GLY A 459 -2.66 3.30 15.40
C GLY A 459 -1.31 3.97 15.73
N SER A 460 -1.34 5.13 16.38
CA SER A 460 -0.16 5.83 16.91
C SER A 460 -0.05 5.76 18.43
N GLY A 461 -0.96 5.05 19.11
CA GLY A 461 -0.99 4.94 20.57
C GLY A 461 -1.36 6.25 21.26
N VAL A 462 -2.25 7.06 20.67
CA VAL A 462 -2.71 8.33 21.22
C VAL A 462 -4.13 8.20 21.76
N ALA A 463 -4.37 8.62 23.00
CA ALA A 463 -5.70 8.59 23.60
C ALA A 463 -6.60 9.65 22.96
N VAL A 464 -7.84 9.29 22.62
CA VAL A 464 -8.75 10.17 21.89
C VAL A 464 -9.88 10.69 22.77
N LEU A 465 -10.14 11.99 22.69
CA LEU A 465 -11.38 12.62 23.14
C LEU A 465 -12.14 13.16 21.91
N ALA A 466 -13.32 12.60 21.64
CA ALA A 466 -14.07 12.88 20.41
C ALA A 466 -15.53 13.24 20.67
N SER A 467 -16.13 14.01 19.76
CA SER A 467 -17.59 14.16 19.68
C SER A 467 -18.25 12.89 19.12
N PRO A 468 -19.55 12.62 19.33
CA PRO A 468 -20.19 11.38 18.88
C PRO A 468 -20.26 11.23 17.34
N THR A 469 -20.46 12.32 16.60
CA THR A 469 -20.91 12.39 15.19
C THR A 469 -20.52 11.23 14.26
N VAL A 470 -19.23 10.91 14.12
CA VAL A 470 -18.77 9.75 13.34
C VAL A 470 -17.98 8.73 14.16
N TYR A 471 -17.57 9.13 15.36
CA TYR A 471 -16.62 8.37 16.16
C TYR A 471 -17.33 7.40 17.12
N GLU A 472 -18.60 7.61 17.45
CA GLU A 472 -19.37 6.71 18.33
C GLU A 472 -19.54 5.29 17.75
N LEU A 473 -19.41 5.14 16.44
CA LEU A 473 -19.46 3.84 15.75
C LEU A 473 -18.17 3.03 15.90
N SER A 474 -17.06 3.68 16.21
CA SER A 474 -15.72 3.07 16.26
C SER A 474 -15.11 3.09 17.66
N ILE A 475 -15.40 4.12 18.45
CA ILE A 475 -14.92 4.26 19.81
C ILE A 475 -15.84 3.49 20.76
N GLN A 476 -15.24 2.56 21.51
CA GLN A 476 -15.86 1.93 22.67
C GLN A 476 -15.59 2.84 23.88
N PRO A 477 -16.61 3.51 24.43
CA PRO A 477 -16.41 4.48 25.51
C PRO A 477 -15.65 3.87 26.69
N GLU A 478 -14.72 4.64 27.26
CA GLU A 478 -13.82 4.26 28.37
C GLU A 478 -12.84 3.13 28.05
N LYS A 479 -12.95 2.47 26.88
CA LYS A 479 -12.08 1.36 26.47
C LYS A 479 -11.09 1.78 25.40
N THR A 480 -11.56 2.32 24.28
CA THR A 480 -10.71 2.70 23.13
C THR A 480 -10.74 4.21 22.85
N GLY A 481 -11.46 4.98 23.66
CA GLY A 481 -11.53 6.44 23.59
C GLY A 481 -12.62 6.98 24.51
N LEU A 482 -12.65 8.30 24.66
CA LEU A 482 -13.73 9.00 25.36
C LEU A 482 -14.60 9.77 24.37
N ILE A 483 -15.91 9.72 24.58
CA ILE A 483 -16.90 10.50 23.84
C ILE A 483 -17.50 11.54 24.79
N TYR A 484 -17.56 12.80 24.34
CA TYR A 484 -18.31 13.86 25.01
C TYR A 484 -19.53 14.27 24.17
N ARG A 485 -20.68 14.43 24.82
CA ARG A 485 -21.95 14.88 24.21
C ARG A 485 -22.31 16.30 24.58
N THR A 486 -21.70 16.83 25.64
CA THR A 486 -21.89 18.20 26.10
C THR A 486 -20.56 18.88 26.35
N ILE A 487 -20.57 20.21 26.39
CA ILE A 487 -19.39 21.02 26.73
C ILE A 487 -18.88 20.71 28.15
N ARG A 488 -19.78 20.43 29.10
CA ARG A 488 -19.41 20.02 30.46
C ARG A 488 -18.74 18.65 30.49
N GLU A 489 -19.24 17.70 29.70
CA GLU A 489 -18.59 16.40 29.54
C GLU A 489 -17.22 16.54 28.90
N PHE A 490 -17.06 17.43 27.91
CA PHE A 490 -15.77 17.72 27.31
C PHE A 490 -14.74 18.17 28.36
N GLU A 491 -15.09 19.16 29.21
CA GLU A 491 -14.21 19.62 30.29
C GLU A 491 -13.84 18.49 31.26
N THR A 492 -14.84 17.69 31.65
CA THR A 492 -14.67 16.59 32.61
C THR A 492 -13.74 15.52 32.04
N GLN A 493 -14.01 15.07 30.82
CA GLN A 493 -13.26 14.00 30.17
C GLN A 493 -11.84 14.43 29.81
N LEU A 494 -11.64 15.68 29.38
CA LEU A 494 -10.30 16.19 29.11
C LEU A 494 -9.45 16.25 30.39
N ASN A 495 -10.01 16.75 31.49
CA ASN A 495 -9.33 16.73 32.78
C ASN A 495 -9.00 15.31 33.26
N ARG A 496 -9.88 14.33 33.02
CA ARG A 496 -9.62 12.92 33.33
C ARG A 496 -8.43 12.39 32.54
N LEU A 497 -8.36 12.64 31.23
CA LEU A 497 -7.24 12.19 30.40
C LEU A 497 -5.91 12.87 30.78
N ILE A 498 -5.94 14.14 31.20
CA ILE A 498 -4.74 14.86 31.65
C ILE A 498 -4.24 14.29 32.99
N ASN A 499 -5.14 14.09 33.95
CA ASN A 499 -4.77 13.79 35.35
C ASN A 499 -4.66 12.29 35.67
N ASN A 500 -5.29 11.40 34.90
CA ASN A 500 -5.26 9.96 35.12
C ASN A 500 -4.40 9.27 34.04
N HIS A 501 -3.11 9.10 34.32
CA HIS A 501 -2.17 8.44 33.42
C HIS A 501 -2.56 6.98 33.13
N THR A 502 -3.08 6.26 34.14
CA THR A 502 -3.49 4.86 34.01
C THR A 502 -4.64 4.72 33.01
N LEU A 503 -5.68 5.55 33.14
CA LEU A 503 -6.80 5.59 32.19
C LEU A 503 -6.33 5.93 30.78
N ARG A 504 -5.51 6.99 30.65
CA ARG A 504 -4.98 7.44 29.36
C ARG A 504 -4.19 6.32 28.66
N ARG A 505 -3.31 5.64 29.39
CA ARG A 505 -2.53 4.50 28.89
C ARG A 505 -3.44 3.35 28.46
N GLN A 506 -4.38 2.94 29.31
CA GLN A 506 -5.32 1.85 29.00
C GLN A 506 -6.10 2.14 27.72
N ILE A 507 -6.62 3.37 27.58
CA ILE A 507 -7.36 3.79 26.37
C ILE A 507 -6.47 3.71 25.13
N ALA A 508 -5.26 4.26 25.20
CA ALA A 508 -4.33 4.27 24.08
C ALA A 508 -3.91 2.85 23.65
N GLU A 509 -3.53 2.00 24.59
CA GLU A 509 -3.11 0.61 24.34
C GLU A 509 -4.28 -0.23 23.76
N ASN A 510 -5.47 -0.10 24.33
CA ASN A 510 -6.67 -0.79 23.84
C ASN A 510 -7.05 -0.33 22.43
N ALA A 511 -7.03 0.98 22.17
CA ALA A 511 -7.35 1.53 20.85
C ALA A 511 -6.34 1.06 19.79
N TYR A 512 -5.05 1.10 20.14
CA TYR A 512 -3.97 0.60 19.30
C TYR A 512 -4.17 -0.88 18.95
N ASN A 513 -4.43 -1.72 19.95
CA ASN A 513 -4.68 -3.14 19.74
C ASN A 513 -5.95 -3.39 18.91
N TRP A 514 -7.01 -2.61 19.14
CA TRP A 514 -8.23 -2.71 18.36
C TRP A 514 -8.00 -2.39 16.87
N VAL A 515 -7.28 -1.30 16.57
CA VAL A 515 -6.91 -0.95 15.17
C VAL A 515 -6.04 -2.04 14.55
N LYS A 516 -5.03 -2.51 15.29
CA LYS A 516 -4.12 -3.58 14.86
C LYS A 516 -4.87 -4.85 14.44
N GLN A 517 -5.92 -5.23 15.18
CA GLN A 517 -6.70 -6.45 14.94
C GLN A 517 -7.84 -6.27 13.92
N ASN A 518 -8.38 -5.06 13.78
CA ASN A 518 -9.65 -4.87 13.06
C ASN A 518 -9.56 -3.91 11.86
N ARG A 519 -8.59 -3.00 11.82
CA ARG A 519 -8.56 -1.86 10.87
C ARG A 519 -7.23 -1.71 10.12
N LEU A 520 -6.43 -2.77 10.04
CA LEU A 520 -5.32 -2.86 9.09
C LEU A 520 -5.80 -3.33 7.72
N LEU A 521 -5.29 -2.70 6.65
CA LEU A 521 -5.69 -2.96 5.26
C LEU A 521 -5.40 -4.41 4.83
N CYS A 522 -4.41 -5.06 5.45
CA CYS A 522 -4.06 -6.47 5.20
C CYS A 522 -5.25 -7.42 5.40
N HIS A 523 -6.20 -7.08 6.27
CA HIS A 523 -7.40 -7.90 6.51
C HIS A 523 -8.51 -7.65 5.47
N HIS A 524 -8.46 -6.56 4.72
CA HIS A 524 -9.63 -6.03 3.99
C HIS A 524 -9.42 -5.87 2.49
N TYR A 525 -8.19 -5.71 2.00
CA TYR A 525 -7.93 -5.34 0.60
C TYR A 525 -8.48 -6.38 -0.41
N GLN A 526 -8.52 -7.66 -0.05
CA GLN A 526 -9.13 -8.73 -0.84
C GLN A 526 -10.63 -8.54 -1.10
N GLN A 527 -11.35 -7.82 -0.23
CA GLN A 527 -12.78 -7.52 -0.44
C GLN A 527 -12.98 -6.66 -1.69
N ARG A 528 -12.14 -5.64 -1.86
CA ARG A 528 -12.16 -4.74 -3.01
C ARG A 528 -11.83 -5.50 -4.30
N HIS A 529 -10.81 -6.36 -4.27
CA HIS A 529 -10.47 -7.23 -5.39
C HIS A 529 -11.62 -8.15 -5.79
N ARG A 530 -12.29 -8.81 -4.84
CA ARG A 530 -13.46 -9.67 -5.14
C ARG A 530 -14.60 -8.89 -5.79
N TRP A 531 -14.91 -7.70 -5.27
CA TRP A 531 -15.94 -6.84 -5.83
C TRP A 531 -15.61 -6.42 -7.27
N TYR A 532 -14.34 -6.05 -7.52
CA TYR A 532 -13.85 -5.75 -8.87
C TYR A 532 -14.03 -6.91 -9.84
N LEU A 533 -13.68 -8.14 -9.45
CA LEU A 533 -13.86 -9.31 -10.30
C LEU A 533 -15.33 -9.59 -10.60
N GLU A 534 -16.20 -9.50 -9.59
CA GLU A 534 -17.66 -9.67 -9.72
C GLU A 534 -18.25 -8.64 -10.69
N MET A 535 -17.88 -7.36 -10.54
CA MET A 535 -18.35 -6.29 -11.41
C MET A 535 -17.86 -6.47 -12.85
N CYS A 536 -16.62 -6.93 -13.04
CA CYS A 536 -16.11 -7.28 -14.37
C CYS A 536 -16.91 -8.44 -15.00
N ASP A 537 -17.28 -9.46 -14.23
CA ASP A 537 -18.10 -10.58 -14.73
C ASP A 537 -19.51 -10.14 -15.10
N ARG A 538 -20.02 -9.09 -14.45
CA ARG A 538 -21.32 -8.47 -14.71
C ARG A 538 -21.27 -7.33 -15.73
N LEU A 539 -20.14 -7.06 -16.37
CA LEU A 539 -19.97 -5.89 -17.23
C LEU A 539 -21.06 -5.74 -18.32
N PRO A 540 -21.54 -6.81 -19.00
CA PRO A 540 -22.64 -6.67 -19.96
C PRO A 540 -23.97 -6.20 -19.33
N GLU A 541 -24.28 -6.63 -18.11
CA GLU A 541 -25.44 -6.16 -17.34
C GLU A 541 -25.26 -4.70 -16.96
N LEU A 542 -24.08 -4.35 -16.45
CA LEU A 542 -23.75 -2.99 -16.01
C LEU A 542 -23.75 -2.00 -17.18
N ASN A 543 -23.32 -2.40 -18.37
CA ASN A 543 -23.41 -1.59 -19.59
C ASN A 543 -24.87 -1.24 -19.92
N ARG A 544 -25.80 -2.21 -19.82
CA ARG A 544 -27.24 -1.95 -20.05
C ARG A 544 -27.81 -0.99 -19.02
N GLN A 545 -27.47 -1.16 -17.75
CA GLN A 545 -27.89 -0.22 -16.70
C GLN A 545 -27.33 1.18 -16.93
N LEU A 546 -26.06 1.29 -17.34
CA LEU A 546 -25.43 2.58 -17.64
C LEU A 546 -26.09 3.24 -18.86
N GLN A 547 -26.42 2.48 -19.90
CA GLN A 547 -27.13 2.96 -21.08
C GLN A 547 -28.51 3.53 -20.73
N GLN A 548 -29.24 2.90 -19.81
CA GLN A 548 -30.51 3.41 -19.33
C GLN A 548 -30.36 4.72 -18.54
N ARG A 549 -29.30 4.85 -17.72
CA ARG A 549 -29.04 6.06 -16.92
C ARG A 549 -28.48 7.23 -17.74
N VAL A 550 -27.68 6.93 -18.77
CA VAL A 550 -26.86 7.89 -19.52
C VAL A 550 -26.80 7.46 -21.01
N PRO A 551 -27.92 7.54 -21.76
CA PRO A 551 -27.98 7.07 -23.15
C PRO A 551 -27.00 7.79 -24.08
N GLU A 552 -26.64 9.04 -23.76
CA GLU A 552 -25.67 9.84 -24.52
C GLU A 552 -24.27 9.18 -24.61
N LEU A 553 -23.93 8.24 -23.71
CA LEU A 553 -22.68 7.46 -23.77
C LEU A 553 -22.68 6.34 -24.82
N PHE A 554 -23.85 5.91 -25.29
CA PHE A 554 -23.98 4.77 -26.22
C PHE A 554 -24.45 5.18 -27.61
N ASN A 555 -24.92 6.42 -27.75
CA ASN A 555 -25.24 6.98 -29.05
C ASN A 555 -23.94 7.30 -29.82
N ASN A 556 -23.91 6.95 -31.11
CA ASN A 556 -22.88 7.46 -32.01
C ASN A 556 -22.98 8.99 -32.05
N PRO A 557 -21.84 9.70 -32.10
CA PRO A 557 -21.81 11.16 -32.13
C PRO A 557 -22.65 11.74 -33.28
#